data_AF-A0A8G2BZ58-F1
#
_entry.id   AF-A0A8G2BZ58-F1
#
_cell.length_a   1.000
_cell.length_b   1.000
_cell.length_c   1.000
_cell.angle_alpha   90.00
_cell.angle_beta   90.00
_cell.angle_gamma   90.00
#
_symmetry.space_group_name_H-M   'P 1'
#
loop_
_entity.id
_entity.type
_entity.pdbx_description
1 polymer ?
#
loop_
_entity_poly.entity_id
_entity_poly.type
_entity_poly.pdbx_seq_one_letter_code
_entity_poly.pdbx_strand_id
1 'polypeptide(L)'
;MKPILFKDKYGNSYMYSFSRKKLCYLNRVVFELVNLYLSGYNFDSIFEKMNSKYSLSELNKAKKQLLFFENNSFLTDTNTHELSLITSDYIKQNISNVNVITFEVTQKCNLKCYYCTYGELYNNTENNHIRNLSFSKARGLIDYMFNNYNSKNNLSISRFLTIGFYGGEPLLNFRFIKKMVEYLNKIKINNVKIEYTMTTNALLLDKHLDFLVNNNFMLMISLDGDYNSSLYRVSKKGNKIYNKILLNIKKTKTKVSRIFQKQSCF
;
A
#
# COMPACT_ATOMS: atom_id res chain seq x y z
N MET A 1 11.27 1.93 -22.23
CA MET A 1 12.29 2.91 -21.84
C MET A 1 13.54 2.20 -21.37
N LYS A 2 14.71 2.64 -21.85
CA LYS A 2 16.05 2.24 -21.35
C LYS A 2 16.25 2.69 -19.90
N PRO A 3 17.10 2.00 -19.10
CA PRO A 3 17.44 2.44 -17.76
C PRO A 3 18.08 3.84 -17.75
N ILE A 4 17.82 4.62 -16.71
CA ILE A 4 18.42 5.95 -16.51
C ILE A 4 19.54 5.85 -15.49
N LEU A 5 20.69 6.42 -15.81
CA LEU A 5 21.82 6.58 -14.90
C LEU A 5 21.91 8.04 -14.46
N PHE A 6 22.05 8.27 -13.17
CA PHE A 6 22.18 9.62 -12.62
C PHE A 6 23.00 9.64 -11.32
N LYS A 7 23.42 10.84 -10.93
CA LYS A 7 24.06 11.10 -9.64
C LYS A 7 23.21 12.04 -8.79
N ASP A 8 23.22 11.86 -7.48
CA ASP A 8 22.61 12.83 -6.57
C ASP A 8 23.54 14.04 -6.32
N LYS A 9 23.05 15.01 -5.53
CA LYS A 9 23.82 16.20 -5.12
C LYS A 9 25.05 15.89 -4.25
N TYR A 10 25.17 14.67 -3.75
CA TYR A 10 26.30 14.21 -2.94
C TYR A 10 27.30 13.36 -3.75
N GLY A 11 27.04 13.15 -5.06
CA GLY A 11 27.89 12.36 -5.95
C GLY A 11 27.63 10.85 -5.92
N ASN A 12 26.62 10.38 -5.19
CA ASN A 12 26.21 8.97 -5.18
C ASN A 12 25.64 8.58 -6.53
N SER A 13 25.98 7.39 -7.01
CA SER A 13 25.67 6.94 -8.36
C SER A 13 24.53 5.93 -8.37
N TYR A 14 23.53 6.14 -9.24
CA TYR A 14 22.33 5.33 -9.29
C TYR A 14 21.96 4.93 -10.72
N MET A 15 21.27 3.80 -10.82
CA MET A 15 20.55 3.38 -12.02
C MET A 15 19.10 3.09 -11.66
N TYR A 16 18.16 3.65 -12.41
CA TYR A 16 16.75 3.26 -12.35
C TYR A 16 16.41 2.35 -13.53
N SER A 17 15.99 1.12 -13.22
CA SER A 17 15.53 0.14 -14.20
C SER A 17 14.00 0.23 -14.34
N PHE A 18 13.51 0.64 -15.51
CA PHE A 18 12.08 0.70 -15.81
C PHE A 18 11.44 -0.69 -15.90
N SER A 19 12.15 -1.65 -16.47
CA SER A 19 11.70 -3.05 -16.61
C SER A 19 11.47 -3.72 -15.26
N ARG A 20 12.33 -3.44 -14.27
CA ARG A 20 12.21 -4.01 -12.92
C ARG A 20 11.55 -3.08 -11.92
N LYS A 21 11.30 -1.82 -12.29
CA LYS A 21 10.80 -0.74 -11.41
C LYS A 21 11.65 -0.61 -10.14
N LYS A 22 12.97 -0.70 -10.29
CA LYS A 22 13.93 -0.71 -9.16
C LYS A 22 14.96 0.40 -9.31
N LEU A 23 15.27 1.05 -8.19
CA LEU A 23 16.43 1.93 -8.04
C LEU A 23 17.60 1.10 -7.51
N CYS A 24 18.72 1.12 -8.22
CA CYS A 24 19.95 0.43 -7.87
C CYS A 24 21.02 1.44 -7.51
N TYR A 25 21.59 1.32 -6.30
CA TYR A 25 22.81 2.03 -5.93
C TYR A 25 24.00 1.36 -6.61
N LEU A 26 24.81 2.15 -7.31
CA LEU A 26 25.98 1.67 -8.05
C LEU A 26 27.23 2.30 -7.44
N ASN A 27 28.27 1.49 -7.27
CA ASN A 27 29.58 2.08 -7.03
C ASN A 27 30.09 2.77 -8.31
N ARG A 28 31.12 3.60 -8.17
CA ARG A 28 31.64 4.43 -9.28
C ARG A 28 32.08 3.61 -10.50
N VAL A 29 32.73 2.46 -10.28
CA VAL A 29 33.24 1.60 -11.36
C VAL A 29 32.09 1.00 -12.16
N VAL A 30 31.09 0.47 -11.47
CA VAL A 30 29.90 -0.13 -12.09
C VAL A 30 29.08 0.92 -12.83
N PHE A 31 28.94 2.12 -12.26
CA PHE A 31 28.24 3.22 -12.92
C PHE A 31 28.89 3.61 -14.25
N GLU A 32 30.21 3.84 -14.26
CA GLU A 32 30.94 4.20 -15.49
C GLU A 32 30.89 3.06 -16.52
N LEU A 33 31.04 1.81 -16.07
CA LEU A 33 30.96 0.62 -16.93
C LEU A 33 29.56 0.45 -17.56
N VAL A 34 28.49 0.54 -16.76
CA VAL A 34 27.10 0.43 -17.25
C VAL A 34 26.80 1.57 -18.23
N ASN A 35 27.26 2.79 -17.94
CA ASN A 35 27.05 3.94 -18.84
C ASN A 35 27.69 3.73 -20.21
N LEU A 36 28.93 3.24 -20.25
CA LEU A 36 29.61 2.93 -21.51
C LEU A 36 28.94 1.77 -22.25
N TYR A 37 28.55 0.72 -21.53
CA TYR A 37 27.84 -0.42 -22.13
C TYR A 37 26.50 0.01 -22.76
N LEU A 38 25.71 0.84 -22.07
CA LEU A 38 24.45 1.38 -22.62
C LEU A 38 24.66 2.37 -23.78
N SER A 39 25.85 2.95 -23.88
CA SER A 39 26.27 3.78 -25.02
C SER A 39 26.73 2.96 -26.24
N GLY A 40 26.73 1.62 -26.14
CA GLY A 40 27.02 0.71 -27.25
C GLY A 40 28.47 0.20 -27.32
N TYR A 41 29.30 0.48 -26.31
CA TYR A 41 30.68 -0.04 -26.27
C TYR A 41 30.71 -1.53 -25.88
N ASN A 42 31.59 -2.30 -26.50
CA ASN A 42 31.86 -3.69 -26.12
C ASN A 42 32.81 -3.76 -24.91
N PHE A 43 32.90 -4.93 -24.26
CA PHE A 43 33.69 -5.08 -23.04
C PHE A 43 35.17 -4.74 -23.20
N ASP A 44 35.79 -5.13 -24.32
CA ASP A 44 37.23 -4.91 -24.52
C ASP A 44 37.53 -3.42 -24.63
N SER A 45 36.74 -2.68 -25.43
CA SER A 45 36.85 -1.22 -25.56
C SER A 45 36.56 -0.48 -24.24
N ILE A 46 35.64 -0.99 -23.42
CA ILE A 46 35.35 -0.43 -22.09
C ILE A 46 36.55 -0.64 -21.17
N PHE A 47 37.13 -1.84 -21.16
CA PHE A 47 38.27 -2.18 -20.31
C PHE A 47 39.50 -1.36 -20.70
N GLU A 48 39.77 -1.18 -21.99
CA GLU A 48 40.82 -0.28 -22.49
C GLU A 48 40.63 1.17 -22.03
N LYS A 49 39.40 1.70 -22.08
CA LYS A 49 39.11 3.07 -21.63
C LYS A 49 39.26 3.26 -20.12
N MET A 50 38.98 2.21 -19.34
CA MET A 50 38.90 2.28 -17.89
C MET A 50 40.17 1.78 -17.16
N ASN A 51 41.08 1.07 -17.85
CA ASN A 51 42.28 0.47 -17.25
C ASN A 51 43.26 1.51 -16.65
N SER A 52 43.24 2.75 -17.15
CA SER A 52 44.11 3.84 -16.66
C SER A 52 43.67 4.35 -15.29
N LYS A 53 42.42 4.10 -14.91
CA LYS A 53 41.77 4.64 -13.71
C LYS A 53 41.38 3.59 -12.67
N TYR A 54 41.22 2.33 -13.10
CA TYR A 54 40.75 1.25 -12.26
C TYR A 54 41.59 -0.01 -12.46
N SER A 55 41.80 -0.76 -11.38
CA SER A 55 42.52 -2.03 -11.45
C SER A 55 41.71 -3.09 -12.20
N LEU A 56 42.41 -4.06 -12.79
CA LEU A 56 41.77 -5.20 -13.48
C LEU A 56 40.82 -5.98 -12.56
N SER A 57 41.13 -6.06 -11.26
CA SER A 57 40.27 -6.70 -10.25
C SER A 57 38.93 -5.97 -10.08
N GLU A 58 38.95 -4.63 -10.01
CA GLU A 58 37.73 -3.81 -9.91
C GLU A 58 36.87 -3.91 -11.17
N LEU A 59 37.50 -3.85 -12.35
CA LEU A 59 36.80 -3.98 -13.63
C LEU A 59 36.14 -5.36 -13.77
N ASN A 60 36.82 -6.44 -13.38
CA ASN A 60 36.25 -7.78 -13.39
C ASN A 60 35.07 -7.93 -12.41
N LYS A 61 35.13 -7.32 -11.23
CA LYS A 61 33.99 -7.29 -10.30
C LYS A 61 32.82 -6.50 -10.88
N ALA A 62 33.08 -5.35 -11.50
CA ALA A 62 32.05 -4.54 -12.13
C ALA A 62 31.39 -5.25 -13.32
N LYS A 63 32.18 -5.95 -14.15
CA LYS A 63 31.68 -6.79 -15.25
C LYS A 63 30.71 -7.87 -14.75
N LYS A 64 31.02 -8.55 -13.64
CA LYS A 64 30.09 -9.54 -13.03
C LYS A 64 28.75 -8.91 -12.64
N GLN A 65 28.77 -7.67 -12.10
CA GLN A 65 27.53 -6.97 -11.74
C GLN A 65 26.74 -6.53 -12.98
N LEU A 66 27.40 -6.06 -14.04
CA LEU A 66 26.71 -5.76 -15.30
C LEU A 66 26.02 -6.99 -15.88
N LEU A 67 26.72 -8.12 -15.94
CA LEU A 67 26.14 -9.38 -16.44
C LEU A 67 24.95 -9.83 -15.59
N PHE A 68 24.99 -9.61 -14.28
CA PHE A 68 23.82 -9.83 -13.43
C PHE A 68 22.64 -8.94 -13.84
N PHE A 69 22.86 -7.65 -14.09
CA PHE A 69 21.80 -6.74 -14.54
C PHE A 69 21.22 -7.13 -15.90
N GLU A 70 22.07 -7.53 -16.84
CA GLU A 70 21.66 -8.01 -18.17
C GLU A 70 20.81 -9.29 -18.06
N ASN A 71 21.32 -10.31 -17.38
CA ASN A 71 20.65 -11.61 -17.23
C ASN A 71 19.32 -11.53 -16.46
N ASN A 72 19.15 -10.51 -15.61
CA ASN A 72 17.93 -10.31 -14.83
C ASN A 72 17.04 -9.19 -15.40
N SER A 73 17.27 -8.84 -16.68
CA SER A 73 16.44 -7.90 -17.45
C SER A 73 16.37 -6.49 -16.86
N PHE A 74 17.38 -6.05 -16.11
CA PHE A 74 17.41 -4.68 -15.57
C PHE A 74 17.71 -3.62 -16.64
N LEU A 75 18.39 -4.02 -17.72
CA LEU A 75 18.82 -3.12 -18.81
C LEU A 75 17.88 -3.15 -20.02
N THR A 76 16.85 -3.99 -19.99
CA THR A 76 15.91 -4.18 -21.09
C THR A 76 15.08 -2.93 -21.35
N ASP A 77 14.98 -2.52 -22.61
CA ASP A 77 14.10 -1.44 -23.03
C ASP A 77 12.64 -1.89 -23.00
N THR A 78 11.84 -1.26 -22.15
CA THR A 78 10.38 -1.54 -22.05
C THR A 78 9.53 -0.79 -23.08
N ASN A 79 10.11 -0.29 -24.18
CA ASN A 79 9.36 0.51 -25.17
C ASN A 79 8.25 -0.24 -25.90
N THR A 80 8.02 -1.52 -25.60
CA THR A 80 6.79 -2.22 -25.96
C THR A 80 5.68 -1.90 -24.95
N HIS A 81 5.17 -0.67 -24.99
CA HIS A 81 3.77 -0.48 -24.63
C HIS A 81 2.92 -0.99 -25.79
N GLU A 82 2.91 -2.31 -26.01
CA GLU A 82 1.65 -2.90 -26.41
C GLU A 82 0.71 -2.58 -25.26
N LEU A 83 -0.13 -1.56 -25.45
CA LEU A 83 -1.39 -1.44 -24.74
C LEU A 83 -2.13 -2.73 -25.08
N SER A 84 -1.82 -3.79 -24.31
CA SER A 84 -2.49 -5.05 -24.44
C SER A 84 -3.97 -4.73 -24.33
N LEU A 85 -4.72 -5.08 -25.38
CA LEU A 85 -6.17 -4.96 -25.36
C LEU A 85 -6.63 -5.60 -24.05
N ILE A 86 -7.41 -4.86 -23.26
CA ILE A 86 -7.96 -5.37 -22.02
C ILE A 86 -8.93 -6.49 -22.42
N THR A 87 -8.45 -7.73 -22.39
CA THR A 87 -9.26 -8.90 -22.71
C THR A 87 -10.11 -9.30 -21.52
N SER A 88 -11.18 -10.04 -21.78
CA SER A 88 -12.00 -10.66 -20.71
C SER A 88 -11.12 -11.48 -19.75
N ASP A 89 -10.14 -12.22 -20.27
CA ASP A 89 -9.28 -13.08 -19.45
C ASP A 89 -8.33 -12.26 -18.57
N TYR A 90 -7.81 -11.14 -19.09
CA TYR A 90 -7.05 -10.19 -18.29
C TYR A 90 -7.89 -9.63 -17.12
N ILE A 91 -9.15 -9.25 -17.37
CA ILE A 91 -10.06 -8.77 -16.31
C ILE A 91 -10.31 -9.85 -15.27
N LYS A 92 -10.68 -11.08 -15.70
CA LYS A 92 -10.92 -12.22 -14.80
C LYS A 92 -9.69 -12.53 -13.95
N GLN A 93 -8.51 -12.53 -14.56
CA GLN A 93 -7.25 -12.76 -13.86
C GLN A 93 -7.00 -11.68 -12.81
N ASN A 94 -7.17 -10.40 -13.12
CA ASN A 94 -6.98 -9.33 -12.14
C ASN A 94 -7.98 -9.42 -10.98
N ILE A 95 -9.26 -9.71 -11.25
CA ILE A 95 -10.28 -9.92 -10.21
C ILE A 95 -9.91 -11.10 -9.29
N SER A 96 -9.46 -12.22 -9.87
CA SER A 96 -9.01 -13.41 -9.12
C SER A 96 -7.76 -13.18 -8.26
N ASN A 97 -7.01 -12.10 -8.50
CA ASN A 97 -5.75 -11.78 -7.83
C ASN A 97 -5.81 -10.46 -7.04
N VAL A 98 -7.01 -9.92 -6.77
CA VAL A 98 -7.17 -8.79 -5.84
C VAL A 98 -6.70 -9.23 -4.45
N ASN A 99 -5.90 -8.43 -3.76
CA ASN A 99 -5.44 -8.77 -2.40
C ASN A 99 -5.95 -7.79 -1.34
N VAL A 100 -6.63 -6.72 -1.75
CA VAL A 100 -7.16 -5.68 -0.85
C VAL A 100 -8.56 -5.29 -1.31
N ILE A 101 -9.53 -5.34 -0.40
CA ILE A 101 -10.88 -4.84 -0.61
C ILE A 101 -11.17 -3.84 0.51
N THR A 102 -11.42 -2.58 0.15
CA THR A 102 -11.78 -1.55 1.13
C THR A 102 -13.26 -1.20 0.99
N PHE A 103 -14.03 -1.45 2.04
CA PHE A 103 -15.43 -1.05 2.12
C PHE A 103 -15.55 0.36 2.68
N GLU A 104 -16.20 1.25 1.94
CA GLU A 104 -16.81 2.43 2.52
C GLU A 104 -18.03 2.00 3.34
N VAL A 105 -17.85 1.87 4.65
CA VAL A 105 -18.84 1.34 5.59
C VAL A 105 -20.03 2.29 5.75
N THR A 106 -19.75 3.59 5.74
CA THR A 106 -20.72 4.67 5.90
C THR A 106 -20.11 5.99 5.45
N GLN A 107 -20.93 6.86 4.89
CA GLN A 107 -20.56 8.26 4.63
C GLN A 107 -20.79 9.16 5.85
N LYS A 108 -21.38 8.63 6.94
CA LYS A 108 -21.54 9.36 8.20
C LYS A 108 -20.18 9.55 8.86
N CYS A 109 -19.90 10.76 9.31
CA CYS A 109 -18.80 11.06 10.22
C CYS A 109 -19.32 11.82 11.44
N ASN A 110 -18.60 11.73 12.56
CA ASN A 110 -18.79 12.54 13.78
C ASN A 110 -17.86 13.77 13.82
N LEU A 111 -17.02 13.94 12.79
CA LEU A 111 -16.26 15.15 12.47
C LEU A 111 -16.82 15.82 11.21
N LYS A 112 -16.38 17.04 10.95
CA LYS A 112 -16.62 17.82 9.74
C LYS A 112 -15.29 18.45 9.30
N CYS A 113 -14.29 17.62 8.96
CA CYS A 113 -12.97 18.12 8.57
C CYS A 113 -13.09 18.95 7.27
N TYR A 114 -12.45 20.11 7.21
CA TYR A 114 -12.57 21.01 6.05
C TYR A 114 -12.06 20.37 4.75
N TYR A 115 -10.92 19.67 4.83
CA TYR A 115 -10.28 18.97 3.71
C TYR A 115 -10.86 17.59 3.41
N CYS A 116 -11.91 17.15 4.11
CA CYS A 116 -12.52 15.86 3.81
C CYS A 116 -13.09 15.92 2.38
N THR A 117 -13.11 14.78 1.66
CA THR A 117 -13.81 14.68 0.37
C THR A 117 -15.30 15.04 0.49
N TYR A 118 -15.89 14.92 1.68
CA TYR A 118 -17.25 15.37 2.02
C TYR A 118 -17.29 16.76 2.71
N GLY A 119 -16.16 17.44 2.77
CA GLY A 119 -15.95 18.72 3.43
C GLY A 119 -16.20 19.91 2.50
N GLU A 120 -16.08 21.11 3.06
CA GLU A 120 -16.45 22.37 2.39
C GLU A 120 -15.43 22.83 1.34
N LEU A 121 -14.20 22.28 1.35
CA LEU A 121 -13.18 22.60 0.35
C LEU A 121 -13.43 21.93 -1.01
N TYR A 122 -14.45 21.07 -1.12
CA TYR A 122 -14.79 20.36 -2.35
C TYR A 122 -16.23 20.67 -2.78
N ASN A 123 -16.41 21.06 -4.05
CA ASN A 123 -17.72 21.32 -4.66
C ASN A 123 -18.38 19.99 -5.06
N ASN A 124 -18.83 19.21 -4.10
CA ASN A 124 -19.53 17.96 -4.37
C ASN A 124 -21.05 18.22 -4.44
N THR A 125 -21.55 18.47 -5.65
CA THR A 125 -22.98 18.64 -5.96
C THR A 125 -23.83 17.37 -5.77
N GLU A 126 -23.20 16.21 -5.56
CA GLU A 126 -23.86 14.89 -5.41
C GLU A 126 -24.10 14.46 -3.95
N ASN A 127 -23.73 15.27 -2.95
CA ASN A 127 -23.71 14.91 -1.52
C ASN A 127 -25.09 14.79 -0.83
N ASN A 128 -26.20 14.65 -1.56
CA ASN A 128 -27.54 14.70 -0.96
C ASN A 128 -28.00 13.41 -0.26
N HIS A 129 -27.23 12.33 -0.31
CA HIS A 129 -27.62 11.08 0.34
C HIS A 129 -26.48 10.44 1.13
N ILE A 130 -26.41 10.78 2.42
CA ILE A 130 -25.57 10.07 3.39
C ILE A 130 -26.04 8.60 3.47
N ARG A 131 -25.18 7.66 3.05
CA ARG A 131 -25.53 6.24 2.98
C ARG A 131 -24.70 5.38 3.94
N ASN A 132 -25.30 4.29 4.39
CA ASN A 132 -24.61 3.15 5.01
C ASN A 132 -24.50 2.04 3.97
N LEU A 133 -23.39 1.32 3.95
CA LEU A 133 -23.25 0.14 3.11
C LEU A 133 -24.17 -0.98 3.61
N SER A 134 -24.93 -1.58 2.68
CA SER A 134 -25.74 -2.75 2.98
C SER A 134 -24.87 -3.99 3.13
N PHE A 135 -25.11 -4.77 4.17
CA PHE A 135 -24.48 -6.07 4.35
C PHE A 135 -24.73 -7.01 3.16
N SER A 136 -25.93 -7.02 2.58
CA SER A 136 -26.24 -7.90 1.44
C SER A 136 -25.39 -7.59 0.21
N LYS A 137 -25.14 -6.30 -0.06
CA LYS A 137 -24.30 -5.86 -1.18
C LYS A 137 -22.84 -6.22 -0.96
N ALA A 138 -22.30 -5.93 0.23
CA ALA A 138 -20.93 -6.27 0.59
C ALA A 138 -20.69 -7.79 0.55
N ARG A 139 -21.62 -8.56 1.11
CA ARG A 139 -21.62 -10.02 1.02
C ARG A 139 -21.64 -10.50 -0.44
N GLY A 140 -22.52 -9.97 -1.28
CA GLY A 140 -22.60 -10.38 -2.69
C GLY A 140 -21.28 -10.17 -3.44
N LEU A 141 -20.58 -9.05 -3.17
CA LEU A 141 -19.24 -8.82 -3.72
C LEU A 141 -18.24 -9.88 -3.22
N ILE A 142 -18.22 -10.15 -1.92
CA ILE A 142 -17.33 -11.16 -1.33
C ILE A 142 -17.61 -12.55 -1.91
N ASP A 143 -18.87 -12.98 -1.94
CA ASP A 143 -19.28 -14.27 -2.50
C ASP A 143 -18.83 -14.39 -3.98
N TYR A 144 -19.03 -13.33 -4.78
CA TYR A 144 -18.57 -13.28 -6.18
C TYR A 144 -17.05 -13.39 -6.29
N MET A 145 -16.29 -12.62 -5.50
CA MET A 145 -14.83 -12.65 -5.55
C MET A 145 -14.30 -14.01 -5.08
N PHE A 146 -14.84 -14.57 -4.00
CA PHE A 146 -14.41 -15.86 -3.42
C PHE A 146 -14.56 -17.03 -4.40
N ASN A 147 -15.63 -17.04 -5.21
CA ASN A 147 -15.76 -17.99 -6.30
C ASN A 147 -14.61 -17.88 -7.32
N ASN A 148 -14.15 -16.66 -7.62
CA ASN A 148 -13.02 -16.42 -8.52
C ASN A 148 -11.67 -16.75 -7.90
N TYR A 149 -11.51 -16.62 -6.58
CA TYR A 149 -10.29 -17.03 -5.86
C TYR A 149 -10.09 -18.56 -5.95
N ASN A 150 -11.14 -19.37 -5.99
CA ASN A 150 -11.00 -20.83 -6.13
C ASN A 150 -10.73 -21.30 -7.57
N SER A 151 -10.61 -20.39 -8.54
CA SER A 151 -10.38 -20.72 -9.95
C SER A 151 -8.90 -20.87 -10.30
N LYS A 152 -8.63 -21.48 -11.47
CA LYS A 152 -7.29 -21.60 -12.06
C LYS A 152 -6.63 -20.25 -12.41
N ASN A 153 -7.40 -19.16 -12.41
CA ASN A 153 -6.91 -17.82 -12.75
C ASN A 153 -6.21 -17.13 -11.57
N ASN A 154 -6.30 -17.67 -10.36
CA ASN A 154 -5.53 -17.18 -9.23
C ASN A 154 -4.09 -17.72 -9.29
N LEU A 155 -3.13 -16.81 -9.28
CA LEU A 155 -1.70 -17.12 -9.38
C LEU A 155 -0.97 -17.05 -8.02
N SER A 156 -1.66 -16.66 -6.94
CA SER A 156 -1.04 -16.44 -5.63
C SER A 156 -0.90 -17.74 -4.82
N ILE A 157 0.33 -18.07 -4.42
CA ILE A 157 0.71 -19.32 -3.70
C ILE A 157 0.37 -19.26 -2.20
N SER A 158 0.50 -18.10 -1.56
CA SER A 158 0.10 -17.85 -0.15
C SER A 158 -0.73 -16.58 -0.11
N ARG A 159 -2.00 -16.68 0.31
CA ARG A 159 -2.99 -15.64 0.04
C ARG A 159 -3.28 -14.88 1.32
N PHE A 160 -2.91 -13.61 1.32
CA PHE A 160 -3.44 -12.63 2.27
C PHE A 160 -4.52 -11.83 1.55
N LEU A 161 -5.71 -11.78 2.14
CA LEU A 161 -6.76 -10.87 1.69
C LEU A 161 -7.00 -9.84 2.78
N THR A 162 -6.64 -8.59 2.50
CA THR A 162 -6.90 -7.48 3.40
C THR A 162 -8.31 -6.94 3.17
N ILE A 163 -9.14 -6.98 4.20
CA ILE A 163 -10.45 -6.35 4.22
C ILE A 163 -10.35 -5.06 5.03
N GLY A 164 -10.37 -3.94 4.30
CA GLY A 164 -10.35 -2.59 4.84
C GLY A 164 -11.73 -2.06 5.17
N PHE A 165 -11.86 -1.41 6.31
CA PHE A 165 -13.04 -0.67 6.72
C PHE A 165 -12.72 0.83 6.73
N TYR A 166 -13.35 1.58 5.83
CA TYR A 166 -13.18 3.01 5.60
C TYR A 166 -14.54 3.72 5.58
N GLY A 167 -14.53 5.03 5.30
CA GLY A 167 -15.69 5.88 5.05
C GLY A 167 -15.55 7.22 5.75
N GLY A 168 -16.67 7.82 6.15
CA GLY A 168 -16.66 8.97 7.04
C GLY A 168 -16.04 8.63 8.40
N GLU A 169 -16.76 7.87 9.23
CA GLU A 169 -16.20 7.21 10.41
C GLU A 169 -16.79 5.79 10.49
N PRO A 170 -16.03 4.73 10.16
CA PRO A 170 -16.59 3.39 10.04
C PRO A 170 -17.20 2.88 11.36
N LEU A 171 -16.65 3.28 12.52
CA LEU A 171 -17.17 2.87 13.83
C LEU A 171 -18.59 3.39 14.11
N LEU A 172 -19.12 4.36 13.36
CA LEU A 172 -20.53 4.76 13.46
C LEU A 172 -21.49 3.68 12.94
N ASN A 173 -21.03 2.78 12.08
CA ASN A 173 -21.80 1.62 11.61
C ASN A 173 -21.08 0.33 12.00
N PHE A 174 -20.66 0.24 13.26
CA PHE A 174 -19.97 -0.92 13.82
C PHE A 174 -20.77 -2.23 13.71
N ARG A 175 -22.11 -2.16 13.67
CA ARG A 175 -22.96 -3.34 13.42
C ARG A 175 -22.64 -4.02 12.08
N PHE A 176 -22.37 -3.23 11.04
CA PHE A 176 -21.94 -3.77 9.74
C PHE A 176 -20.59 -4.47 9.86
N ILE A 177 -19.61 -3.82 10.50
CA ILE A 177 -18.25 -4.36 10.68
C ILE A 177 -18.30 -5.72 11.39
N LYS A 178 -19.03 -5.81 12.51
CA LYS A 178 -19.22 -7.07 13.24
C LYS A 178 -19.79 -8.18 12.35
N LYS A 179 -20.90 -7.89 11.65
CA LYS A 179 -21.52 -8.86 10.75
C LYS A 179 -20.58 -9.33 9.64
N MET A 180 -19.79 -8.42 9.06
CA MET A 180 -18.83 -8.76 8.02
C MET A 180 -17.71 -9.65 8.55
N VAL A 181 -17.10 -9.30 9.68
CA VAL A 181 -16.04 -10.11 10.30
C VAL A 181 -16.55 -11.50 10.68
N GLU A 182 -17.74 -11.59 11.29
CA GLU A 182 -18.37 -12.88 11.62
C GLU A 182 -18.62 -13.75 10.39
N TYR A 183 -19.09 -13.15 9.30
CA TYR A 183 -19.34 -13.85 8.03
C TYR A 183 -18.02 -14.31 7.37
N LEU A 184 -17.00 -13.46 7.31
CA LEU A 184 -15.69 -13.77 6.74
C LEU A 184 -14.96 -14.87 7.53
N ASN A 185 -15.02 -14.82 8.86
CA ASN A 185 -14.45 -15.85 9.73
C ASN A 185 -15.15 -17.22 9.57
N LYS A 186 -16.42 -17.23 9.13
CA LYS A 186 -17.19 -18.48 8.91
C LYS A 186 -16.89 -19.16 7.57
N ILE A 187 -16.64 -18.40 6.50
CA ILE A 187 -16.53 -18.98 5.15
C ILE A 187 -15.26 -19.81 4.96
N LYS A 188 -14.18 -19.55 5.73
CA LYS A 188 -12.90 -20.29 5.69
C LYS A 188 -12.52 -20.75 4.27
N ILE A 189 -11.92 -19.87 3.48
CA ILE A 189 -11.42 -20.25 2.15
C ILE A 189 -10.08 -20.97 2.29
N ASN A 190 -9.94 -22.09 1.58
CA ASN A 190 -8.68 -22.82 1.52
C ASN A 190 -7.54 -21.90 1.06
N ASN A 191 -6.45 -21.91 1.81
CA ASN A 191 -5.21 -21.19 1.52
C ASN A 191 -5.35 -19.66 1.47
N VAL A 192 -6.42 -19.06 2.03
CA VAL A 192 -6.56 -17.61 2.22
C VAL A 192 -6.61 -17.25 3.70
N LYS A 193 -5.66 -16.41 4.13
CA LYS A 193 -5.67 -15.73 5.41
C LYS A 193 -6.28 -14.34 5.24
N ILE A 194 -7.35 -14.07 5.98
CA ILE A 194 -8.02 -12.77 5.97
C ILE A 194 -7.36 -11.88 7.03
N GLU A 195 -7.06 -10.65 6.66
CA GLU A 195 -6.54 -9.62 7.55
C GLU A 195 -7.49 -8.43 7.55
N TYR A 196 -7.69 -7.81 8.70
CA TYR A 196 -8.61 -6.69 8.84
C TYR A 196 -7.83 -5.39 9.04
N THR A 197 -8.13 -4.38 8.23
CA THR A 197 -7.60 -3.03 8.41
C THR A 197 -8.75 -2.05 8.63
N MET A 198 -8.51 -0.98 9.39
CA MET A 198 -9.51 0.07 9.57
C MET A 198 -8.86 1.44 9.61
N THR A 199 -9.47 2.42 8.93
CA THR A 199 -9.13 3.83 9.11
C THR A 199 -10.15 4.49 10.01
N THR A 200 -9.72 5.12 11.11
CA THR A 200 -10.62 5.77 12.06
C THR A 200 -10.07 7.10 12.54
N ASN A 201 -10.97 8.03 12.89
CA ASN A 201 -10.62 9.26 13.58
C ASN A 201 -10.37 9.09 15.10
N ALA A 202 -10.43 7.85 15.59
CA ALA A 202 -10.18 7.44 16.97
C ALA A 202 -11.17 7.96 18.03
N LEU A 203 -12.21 8.74 17.68
CA LEU A 203 -13.16 9.26 18.67
C LEU A 203 -14.03 8.18 19.30
N LEU A 204 -14.26 7.07 18.61
CA LEU A 204 -15.10 5.94 19.05
C LEU A 204 -14.30 4.68 19.37
N LEU A 205 -12.96 4.76 19.30
CA LEU A 205 -12.10 3.58 19.37
C LEU A 205 -12.25 2.83 20.68
N ASP A 206 -12.25 3.55 21.81
CA ASP A 206 -12.39 2.98 23.16
C ASP A 206 -13.63 2.08 23.31
N LYS A 207 -14.75 2.47 22.69
CA LYS A 207 -16.03 1.73 22.75
C LYS A 207 -15.97 0.36 22.05
N HIS A 208 -15.07 0.21 21.07
CA HIS A 208 -15.04 -0.96 20.18
C HIS A 208 -13.70 -1.68 20.20
N LEU A 209 -12.75 -1.23 21.01
CA LEU A 209 -11.37 -1.68 20.99
C LEU A 209 -11.24 -3.18 21.27
N ASP A 210 -12.00 -3.74 22.21
CA ASP A 210 -11.91 -5.17 22.56
C ASP A 210 -12.22 -6.07 21.36
N PHE A 211 -13.24 -5.71 20.57
CA PHE A 211 -13.57 -6.45 19.36
C PHE A 211 -12.47 -6.35 18.31
N LEU A 212 -11.90 -5.16 18.12
CA LEU A 212 -10.85 -4.90 17.14
C LEU A 212 -9.57 -5.66 17.50
N VAL A 213 -9.20 -5.65 18.78
CA VAL A 213 -8.06 -6.40 19.33
C VAL A 213 -8.28 -7.91 19.19
N ASN A 214 -9.44 -8.42 19.61
CA ASN A 214 -9.74 -9.86 19.53
C ASN A 214 -9.77 -10.40 18.09
N ASN A 215 -9.95 -9.52 17.09
CA ASN A 215 -9.91 -9.88 15.67
C ASN A 215 -8.63 -9.40 14.98
N ASN A 216 -7.59 -9.01 15.72
CA ASN A 216 -6.28 -8.59 15.21
C ASN A 216 -6.34 -7.50 14.12
N PHE A 217 -7.17 -6.48 14.32
CA PHE A 217 -7.27 -5.36 13.39
C PHE A 217 -5.99 -4.53 13.36
N MET A 218 -5.52 -4.23 12.16
CA MET A 218 -4.52 -3.20 11.93
C MET A 218 -5.21 -1.83 11.80
N LEU A 219 -4.88 -0.91 12.71
CA LEU A 219 -5.55 0.38 12.81
C LEU A 219 -4.71 1.49 12.18
N MET A 220 -5.26 2.17 11.18
CA MET A 220 -4.78 3.45 10.68
C MET A 220 -5.55 4.57 11.38
N ILE A 221 -4.89 5.30 12.27
CA ILE A 221 -5.50 6.41 12.99
C ILE A 221 -5.16 7.69 12.25
N SER A 222 -6.18 8.38 11.76
CA SER A 222 -5.97 9.70 11.16
C SER A 222 -5.56 10.68 12.26
N LEU A 223 -4.45 11.38 12.06
CA LEU A 223 -3.91 12.47 12.89
C LEU A 223 -2.95 13.29 12.01
N ASP A 224 -3.15 14.60 11.92
CA ASP A 224 -2.46 15.43 10.90
C ASP A 224 -1.12 15.98 11.37
N GLY A 225 -0.56 15.40 12.45
CA GLY A 225 0.65 15.90 13.10
C GLY A 225 0.34 16.53 14.46
N ASP A 226 0.81 17.75 14.66
CA ASP A 226 0.64 18.47 15.93
C ASP A 226 -0.74 19.13 16.05
N TYR A 227 -0.92 19.94 17.10
CA TYR A 227 -2.16 20.67 17.34
C TYR A 227 -2.52 21.61 16.19
N ASN A 228 -1.52 22.32 15.62
CA ASN A 228 -1.72 23.32 14.58
C ASN A 228 -2.12 22.67 13.26
N SER A 229 -1.43 21.61 12.85
CA SER A 229 -1.77 20.87 11.64
C SER A 229 -3.14 20.18 11.74
N SER A 230 -3.58 19.84 12.96
CA SER A 230 -4.88 19.20 13.21
C SER A 230 -6.06 20.17 13.35
N LEU A 231 -5.86 21.48 13.21
CA LEU A 231 -6.93 22.48 13.36
C LEU A 231 -8.05 22.33 12.32
N TYR A 232 -7.74 21.75 11.15
CA TYR A 232 -8.73 21.52 10.11
C TYR A 232 -9.66 20.34 10.38
N ARG A 233 -9.36 19.55 11.42
CA ARG A 233 -10.23 18.48 11.91
C ARG A 233 -11.08 19.04 13.02
N VAL A 234 -12.34 19.30 12.71
CA VAL A 234 -13.29 19.87 13.65
C VAL A 234 -14.46 18.94 13.89
N SER A 235 -15.05 19.03 15.07
CA SER A 235 -16.35 18.43 15.31
C SER A 235 -17.42 19.04 14.40
N LYS A 236 -18.61 18.44 14.32
CA LYS A 236 -19.75 19.04 13.60
C LYS A 236 -20.14 20.44 14.09
N LYS A 237 -19.75 20.82 15.31
CA LYS A 237 -19.97 22.15 15.90
C LYS A 237 -18.78 23.11 15.70
N GLY A 238 -17.77 22.73 14.91
CA GLY A 238 -16.56 23.56 14.70
C GLY A 238 -15.50 23.45 15.80
N ASN A 239 -15.77 22.75 16.92
CA ASN A 239 -14.79 22.61 18.00
C ASN A 239 -13.54 21.85 17.56
N LYS A 240 -12.38 22.30 18.03
CA LYS A 240 -11.07 21.62 17.87
C LYS A 240 -11.05 20.32 18.68
N ILE A 241 -10.60 19.23 18.06
CA ILE A 241 -10.71 17.86 18.63
C ILE A 241 -9.37 17.16 18.86
N TYR A 242 -8.24 17.83 18.57
CA TYR A 242 -6.89 17.27 18.70
C TYR A 242 -6.64 16.56 20.04
N ASN A 243 -6.85 17.27 21.15
CA ASN A 243 -6.64 16.72 22.49
C ASN A 243 -7.49 15.47 22.75
N LYS A 244 -8.74 15.45 22.25
CA LYS A 244 -9.64 14.32 22.40
C LYS A 244 -9.16 13.10 21.61
N ILE A 245 -8.66 13.30 20.39
CA ILE A 245 -8.03 12.24 19.61
C ILE A 245 -6.82 11.68 20.37
N LEU A 246 -5.89 12.54 20.80
CA LEU A 246 -4.69 12.08 21.51
C LEU A 246 -5.01 11.29 22.78
N LEU A 247 -6.00 11.74 23.56
CA LEU A 247 -6.44 11.02 24.76
C LEU A 247 -6.95 9.62 24.41
N ASN A 248 -7.74 9.48 23.34
CA ASN A 248 -8.24 8.18 22.90
C ASN A 248 -7.13 7.27 22.35
N ILE A 249 -6.15 7.83 21.64
CA ILE A 249 -4.96 7.09 21.18
C ILE A 249 -4.17 6.56 22.39
N LYS A 250 -3.93 7.42 23.40
CA LYS A 250 -3.23 7.02 24.63
C LYS A 250 -3.97 5.90 25.36
N LYS A 251 -5.29 6.03 25.56
CA LYS A 251 -6.12 4.97 26.15
C LYS A 251 -6.01 3.65 25.38
N THR A 252 -6.05 3.73 24.05
CA THR A 252 -5.91 2.58 23.17
C THR A 252 -4.58 1.89 23.39
N LYS A 253 -3.47 2.65 23.37
CA LYS A 253 -2.13 2.11 23.62
C LYS A 253 -2.05 1.43 24.98
N THR A 254 -2.53 2.07 26.05
CA THR A 254 -2.52 1.49 27.40
C THR A 254 -3.31 0.18 27.47
N LYS A 255 -4.48 0.11 26.85
CA LYS A 255 -5.34 -1.09 26.86
C LYS A 255 -4.75 -2.22 26.00
N VAL A 256 -4.22 -1.90 24.83
CA VAL A 256 -3.51 -2.85 23.96
C VAL A 256 -2.25 -3.39 24.66
N SER A 257 -1.41 -2.53 25.25
CA SER A 257 -0.22 -2.97 26.00
C SER A 257 -0.55 -3.91 27.16
N ARG A 258 -1.70 -3.73 27.84
CA ARG A 258 -2.17 -4.66 28.89
C ARG A 258 -2.61 -6.01 28.32
N ILE A 259 -3.28 -6.01 27.17
CA ILE A 259 -3.77 -7.24 26.52
C ILE A 259 -2.61 -8.02 25.88
N PHE A 260 -1.63 -7.32 25.30
CA PHE A 260 -0.47 -7.88 24.60
C PHE A 260 0.79 -7.96 25.46
N GLN A 261 0.74 -7.73 26.78
CA GLN A 261 1.86 -8.01 27.70
C GLN A 261 2.26 -9.51 27.74
N LYS A 262 1.55 -10.39 27.01
CA LYS A 262 1.95 -11.78 26.73
C LYS A 262 2.65 -12.02 25.38
N GLN A 263 2.77 -11.02 24.49
CA GLN A 263 3.50 -11.12 23.22
C GLN A 263 4.18 -9.78 22.88
N SER A 264 5.50 -9.78 22.91
CA SER A 264 6.42 -8.66 23.08
C SER A 264 6.42 -7.56 21.99
N CYS A 265 6.94 -6.40 22.43
CA CYS A 265 7.65 -5.34 21.70
C CYS A 265 6.88 -4.42 20.74
N PHE A 266 6.85 -3.13 21.11
CA PHE A 266 6.62 -1.98 20.24
C PHE A 266 7.92 -1.55 19.56
#